data_AF-A0A5C5FV20-F1
#
_entry.id   AF-A0A5C5FV20-F1
#
_cell.length_a   1.000
_cell.length_b   1.000
_cell.length_c   1.000
_cell.angle_alpha   90.00
_cell.angle_beta   90.00
_cell.angle_gamma   90.00
#
_symmetry.space_group_name_H-M   'P 1'
#
loop_
_entity.id
_entity.type
_entity.pdbx_description
1 polymer ?
#
loop_
_entity_poly.entity_id
_entity_poly.type
_entity_poly.pdbx_seq_one_letter_code
_entity_poly.pdbx_strand_id
1 'polypeptide(L)'
;MYHNRVASVKGGKPPYGLPPKHILTRLPTLFPRPVPSTARAPKAVAEAPARHLAKYIFPRQFGLHNVFTSEKARSSFEIMPDYLDREVEIKARHSLSLCSEARWLMKLGSIKTPLRLKPVLPLLDRLATLNARCTYRKLLDRRCPSKV
;
A
#
# COMPACT_ATOMS: atom_id res chain seq x y z
N MET A 1 6.54 4.17 17.28
CA MET A 1 7.74 4.94 16.88
C MET A 1 9.02 4.50 17.59
N TYR A 2 8.98 3.96 18.82
CA TYR A 2 10.19 3.69 19.62
C TYR A 2 10.92 2.35 19.38
N HIS A 3 10.38 1.42 18.59
CA HIS A 3 10.98 0.08 18.41
C HIS A 3 11.12 -0.39 16.96
N ASN A 4 11.15 0.51 15.97
CA ASN A 4 11.42 0.10 14.60
C ASN A 4 12.92 -0.23 14.44
N ARG A 5 13.28 -1.50 14.62
CA ARG A 5 14.58 -2.02 14.16
C ARG A 5 14.63 -1.82 12.64
N VAL A 6 15.59 -1.01 12.20
CA VAL A 6 15.82 -0.77 10.79
C VAL A 6 16.14 -2.11 10.13
N ALA A 7 15.42 -2.44 9.05
CA ALA A 7 15.72 -3.62 8.27
C ALA A 7 17.11 -3.45 7.66
N SER A 8 18.11 -4.07 8.27
CA SER A 8 19.44 -4.19 7.70
C SER A 8 19.33 -5.13 6.50
N VAL A 9 19.50 -4.59 5.30
CA VAL A 9 19.66 -5.41 4.11
C VAL A 9 21.02 -6.10 4.25
N LYS A 10 21.12 -7.42 4.00
CA LYS A 10 22.41 -8.14 4.07
C LYS A 10 23.47 -7.37 3.27
N GLY A 11 24.44 -6.80 3.98
CA GLY A 11 25.57 -6.03 3.41
C GLY A 11 25.31 -4.57 3.00
N GLY A 12 24.14 -3.98 3.29
CA GLY A 12 23.75 -2.68 2.73
C GLY A 12 23.30 -1.64 3.75
N LYS A 13 23.67 -0.38 3.49
CA LYS A 13 23.17 0.82 4.20
C LYS A 13 21.64 0.76 4.35
N PRO A 14 21.07 1.26 5.45
CA PRO A 14 19.63 1.25 5.65
C PRO A 14 18.90 2.00 4.51
N PRO A 15 17.77 1.48 4.02
CA PRO A 15 17.02 2.16 2.96
C PRO A 15 16.47 3.51 3.46
N TYR A 16 16.58 4.55 2.64
CA TYR A 16 16.00 5.86 2.95
C TYR A 16 14.49 5.84 2.71
N GLY A 17 13.72 6.45 3.62
CA GLY A 17 12.28 6.60 3.48
C GLY A 17 11.48 5.47 4.12
N LEU A 18 10.44 5.00 3.42
CA LEU A 18 9.52 3.98 3.93
C LEU A 18 10.14 2.58 3.80
N PRO A 19 9.80 1.64 4.71
CA PRO A 19 10.37 0.30 4.67
C PRO A 19 9.96 -0.45 3.39
N PRO A 20 10.74 -1.46 2.93
CA PRO A 20 10.44 -2.22 1.72
C PRO A 20 9.08 -2.92 1.73
N LYS A 21 8.58 -3.29 2.91
CA LYS A 21 7.26 -3.90 3.10
C LYS A 21 6.10 -2.91 2.99
N HIS A 22 6.36 -1.60 3.05
CA HIS A 22 5.31 -0.59 3.03
C HIS A 22 4.61 -0.55 1.67
N ILE A 23 3.28 -0.41 1.67
CA ILE A 23 2.49 -0.42 0.44
C ILE A 23 2.95 0.62 -0.59
N LEU A 24 3.22 1.86 -0.16
CA LEU A 24 3.72 2.91 -1.06
C LEU A 24 5.07 2.59 -1.72
N THR A 25 5.90 1.75 -1.09
CA THR A 25 7.16 1.27 -1.67
C THR A 25 6.93 0.13 -2.66
N ARG A 26 5.93 -0.73 -2.38
CA ARG A 26 5.57 -1.89 -3.22
C ARG A 26 4.64 -1.56 -4.39
N LEU A 27 3.88 -0.47 -4.32
CA LEU A 27 2.88 -0.12 -5.34
C LEU A 27 3.42 -0.13 -6.77
N PRO A 28 4.60 0.44 -7.08
CA PRO A 28 5.13 0.42 -8.45
C PRO A 28 5.43 -1.00 -8.97
N THR A 29 5.78 -1.93 -8.08
CA THR A 29 6.06 -3.33 -8.47
C THR A 29 4.76 -4.13 -8.61
N LEU A 30 3.76 -3.85 -7.76
CA LEU A 30 2.43 -4.47 -7.84
C LEU A 30 1.62 -3.98 -9.05
N PHE A 31 1.82 -2.72 -9.45
CA PHE A 31 1.13 -2.06 -10.55
C PHE A 31 2.14 -1.41 -11.49
N PRO A 32 2.85 -2.21 -12.30
CA PRO A 32 3.76 -1.66 -13.29
C PRO A 32 2.97 -0.76 -14.24
N ARG A 33 3.46 0.46 -14.44
CA ARG A 33 2.83 1.35 -15.42
C ARG A 33 3.00 0.73 -16.81
N PRO A 34 1.92 0.65 -17.61
CA PRO A 34 2.05 0.22 -18.99
C PRO A 34 3.03 1.15 -19.69
N VAL A 35 3.94 0.56 -20.49
CA VAL A 35 4.77 1.29 -21.45
C VAL A 35 3.85 2.18 -22.29
N PRO A 36 4.25 3.41 -22.67
CA PRO A 36 3.42 4.28 -23.50
C PRO A 36 3.16 3.65 -24.88
N SER A 37 2.16 2.76 -24.92
CA SER A 37 1.46 2.34 -26.12
C SER A 37 0.39 3.40 -26.39
N THR A 38 0.17 3.68 -27.66
CA THR A 38 -0.75 4.73 -28.16
C THR A 38 -2.21 4.55 -27.72
N ALA A 39 -2.57 3.39 -27.15
CA ALA A 39 -3.89 3.12 -26.60
C ALA A 39 -4.04 3.55 -25.13
N ARG A 40 -5.00 4.45 -24.86
CA ARG A 40 -5.37 4.87 -23.51
C ARG A 40 -5.91 3.66 -22.72
N ALA A 41 -5.20 3.28 -21.66
CA ALA A 41 -5.65 2.20 -20.77
C ALA A 41 -7.07 2.50 -20.23
N PRO A 42 -7.92 1.47 -20.06
CA PRO A 42 -9.25 1.66 -19.50
C PRO A 42 -9.14 2.25 -18.09
N LYS A 43 -10.05 3.17 -17.74
CA LYS A 43 -10.06 3.89 -16.45
C LYS A 43 -9.88 2.97 -15.24
N ALA A 44 -10.50 1.78 -15.28
CA ALA A 44 -10.39 0.79 -14.21
C ALA A 44 -8.96 0.28 -13.97
N VAL A 45 -8.17 0.09 -15.02
CA VAL A 45 -6.77 -0.35 -14.93
C VAL A 45 -5.88 0.79 -14.43
N ALA A 46 -6.13 2.02 -14.90
CA ALA A 46 -5.39 3.20 -14.46
C ALA A 46 -5.61 3.50 -12.96
N GLU A 47 -6.82 3.26 -12.43
CA GLU A 47 -7.15 3.51 -11.02
C GLU A 47 -6.79 2.35 -10.08
N ALA A 48 -6.39 1.19 -10.62
CA ALA A 48 -6.05 0.01 -9.83
C ALA A 48 -5.06 0.27 -8.67
N PRO A 49 -3.92 0.98 -8.85
CA PRO A 49 -3.00 1.29 -7.76
C PRO A 49 -3.65 2.14 -6.67
N ALA A 50 -4.43 3.15 -7.03
CA ALA A 50 -5.12 4.02 -6.09
C ALA A 50 -6.20 3.27 -5.30
N ARG A 51 -6.97 2.39 -5.96
CA ARG A 51 -7.97 1.53 -5.32
C ARG A 51 -7.34 0.54 -4.36
N HIS A 52 -6.17 0.02 -4.69
CA HIS A 52 -5.44 -0.89 -3.82
C HIS A 52 -4.88 -0.15 -2.61
N LEU A 53 -4.27 1.02 -2.81
CA LEU A 53 -3.83 1.89 -1.72
C LEU A 53 -4.98 2.30 -0.80
N ALA A 54 -6.18 2.55 -1.34
CA ALA A 54 -7.36 2.89 -0.55
C ALA A 54 -7.71 1.80 0.47
N LYS A 55 -7.45 0.52 0.19
CA LYS A 55 -7.70 -0.59 1.14
C LYS A 55 -6.79 -0.53 2.36
N TYR A 56 -5.56 -0.03 2.18
CA TYR A 56 -4.61 0.15 3.28
C TYR A 56 -4.96 1.37 4.14
N ILE A 57 -5.39 2.48 3.53
CA ILE A 57 -5.69 3.72 4.24
C ILE A 57 -7.09 3.72 4.86
N PHE A 58 -8.07 3.11 4.19
CA PHE A 58 -9.47 3.06 4.61
C PHE A 58 -9.99 1.62 4.84
N PRO A 59 -9.29 0.78 5.62
CA PRO A 59 -9.59 -0.66 5.72
C PRO A 59 -11.05 -0.92 6.13
N ARG A 60 -11.59 -0.12 7.06
CA ARG A 60 -12.98 -0.22 7.51
C ARG A 60 -14.00 -0.12 6.38
N GLN A 61 -13.78 0.76 5.40
CA GLN A 61 -14.72 0.97 4.29
C GLN A 61 -14.76 -0.23 3.33
N PHE A 62 -13.73 -1.08 3.36
CA PHE A 62 -13.63 -2.33 2.61
C PHE A 62 -13.97 -3.55 3.47
N GLY A 63 -14.39 -3.34 4.72
CA GLY A 63 -14.64 -4.39 5.72
C GLY A 63 -13.39 -5.19 6.06
N LEU A 64 -12.21 -4.56 5.96
CA LEU A 64 -10.96 -5.10 6.45
C LEU A 64 -10.82 -4.77 7.95
N HIS A 65 -10.19 -5.68 8.68
CA HIS A 65 -9.85 -5.59 10.08
C HIS A 65 -9.09 -4.30 10.37
N ASN A 66 -9.38 -3.66 11.49
CA ASN A 66 -8.63 -2.51 11.95
C ASN A 66 -8.67 -2.45 13.48
N VAL A 67 -7.82 -1.60 14.04
CA VAL A 67 -7.67 -1.44 15.50
C VAL A 67 -8.98 -1.07 16.20
N PHE A 68 -9.88 -0.37 15.50
CA PHE A 68 -11.14 0.13 16.06
C PHE A 68 -12.32 -0.83 15.88
N THR A 69 -12.20 -1.87 15.05
CA THR A 69 -13.28 -2.81 14.75
C THR A 69 -12.87 -4.27 14.97
N SER A 70 -11.81 -4.52 15.75
CA SER A 70 -11.41 -5.87 16.13
C SER A 70 -12.42 -6.45 17.12
N GLU A 71 -13.04 -7.58 16.79
CA GLU A 71 -13.96 -8.31 17.67
C GLU A 71 -13.24 -8.99 18.84
N LYS A 72 -11.93 -9.25 18.71
CA LYS A 72 -11.13 -9.81 19.81
C LYS A 72 -11.05 -8.81 20.95
N ALA A 73 -11.40 -9.27 22.16
CA ALA A 73 -11.17 -8.53 23.40
C ALA A 73 -9.71 -8.04 23.44
N ARG A 74 -9.49 -6.86 24.04
CA ARG A 74 -8.15 -6.27 24.27
C ARG A 74 -7.36 -7.07 25.31
N SER A 75 -7.32 -8.40 25.21
CA SER A 75 -6.75 -9.28 26.23
C SER A 75 -5.22 -9.20 26.28
N SER A 76 -4.57 -8.63 25.26
CA SER A 76 -3.21 -8.15 25.39
C SER A 76 -2.95 -6.98 24.42
N PHE A 77 -2.50 -5.84 24.95
CA PHE A 77 -1.91 -4.77 24.13
C PHE A 77 -0.61 -5.22 23.43
N GLU A 78 -0.14 -6.43 23.71
CA GLU A 78 1.15 -6.98 23.34
C GLU A 78 1.19 -7.55 21.92
N ILE A 79 0.05 -7.96 21.33
CA ILE A 79 0.00 -8.58 20.00
C ILE A 79 -0.97 -7.79 19.09
N MET A 80 -0.56 -6.58 18.71
CA MET A 80 -1.23 -5.85 17.64
C MET A 80 -0.89 -6.50 16.28
N PRO A 81 -1.88 -6.77 15.41
CA PRO A 81 -1.61 -7.24 14.06
C PRO A 81 -0.70 -6.26 13.29
N ASP A 82 0.22 -6.81 12.49
CA ASP A 82 1.02 -5.99 11.59
C ASP A 82 0.15 -5.48 10.42
N TYR A 83 -0.22 -4.20 10.48
CA TYR A 83 -1.01 -3.57 9.44
C TYR A 83 -0.19 -3.01 8.27
N LEU A 84 1.14 -3.16 8.30
CA LEU A 84 2.00 -2.76 7.19
C LEU A 84 1.78 -3.66 5.97
N ASP A 85 1.49 -4.94 6.19
CA ASP A 85 1.19 -5.91 5.13
C ASP A 85 -0.18 -6.56 5.32
N ARG A 86 -1.13 -6.19 4.47
CA ARG A 86 -2.51 -6.69 4.47
C ARG A 86 -2.85 -7.47 3.20
N GLU A 87 -1.85 -7.88 2.39
CA GLU A 87 -2.11 -8.52 1.11
C GLU A 87 -2.87 -9.84 1.26
N VAL A 88 -2.57 -10.64 2.30
CA VAL A 88 -3.28 -11.90 2.59
C VAL A 88 -4.74 -11.64 2.94
N GLU A 89 -5.00 -10.62 3.77
CA GLU A 89 -6.34 -10.23 4.18
C GLU A 89 -7.16 -9.71 2.98
N ILE A 90 -6.54 -8.83 2.17
CA ILE A 90 -7.14 -8.32 0.93
C ILE A 90 -7.44 -9.49 -0.01
N LYS A 91 -6.47 -10.40 -0.23
CA LYS A 91 -6.65 -11.64 -1.02
C LYS A 91 -7.82 -12.46 -0.54
N ALA A 92 -7.92 -12.74 0.75
CA ALA A 92 -9.01 -13.52 1.34
C ALA A 92 -10.38 -12.86 1.10
N ARG A 93 -10.46 -11.54 1.25
CA ARG A 93 -11.68 -10.77 0.95
C ARG A 93 -12.05 -10.82 -0.53
N HIS A 94 -11.07 -10.92 -1.42
CA HIS A 94 -11.26 -11.09 -2.87
C HIS A 94 -11.62 -12.54 -3.25
N SER A 95 -11.04 -13.55 -2.60
CA SER A 95 -11.20 -14.97 -2.92
C SER A 95 -12.53 -15.55 -2.43
N LEU A 96 -13.17 -14.93 -1.44
CA LEU A 96 -14.60 -15.12 -1.18
C LEU A 96 -15.47 -14.81 -2.43
N SER A 97 -14.89 -14.16 -3.46
CA SER A 97 -15.43 -14.09 -4.83
C SER A 97 -14.64 -14.97 -5.84
N LEU A 98 -14.59 -16.29 -5.60
CA LEU A 98 -14.24 -17.37 -6.57
C LEU A 98 -13.21 -17.01 -7.67
N CYS A 99 -11.91 -16.96 -7.39
CA CYS A 99 -10.87 -16.75 -8.43
C CYS A 99 -9.51 -17.39 -8.10
N SER A 100 -8.89 -18.04 -9.09
CA SER A 100 -7.51 -18.56 -9.08
C SER A 100 -6.44 -17.45 -9.01
N GLU A 101 -5.20 -17.80 -8.65
CA GLU A 101 -4.05 -16.87 -8.53
C GLU A 101 -3.82 -15.96 -9.75
N ALA A 102 -3.91 -16.50 -10.97
CA ALA A 102 -3.75 -15.71 -12.21
C ALA A 102 -4.86 -14.65 -12.39
N ARG A 103 -6.07 -14.95 -11.92
CA ARG A 103 -7.22 -14.03 -11.98
C ARG A 103 -7.16 -12.96 -10.88
N TRP A 104 -6.42 -13.22 -9.81
CA TRP A 104 -6.20 -12.26 -8.72
C TRP A 104 -5.34 -11.06 -9.14
N LEU A 105 -4.27 -11.28 -9.94
CA LEU A 105 -3.46 -10.19 -10.51
C LEU A 105 -4.32 -9.22 -11.34
N MET A 106 -5.28 -9.73 -12.12
CA MET A 106 -6.27 -8.91 -12.83
C MET A 106 -7.31 -8.26 -11.92
N LYS A 107 -7.65 -8.89 -10.79
CA LYS A 107 -8.63 -8.38 -9.81
C LYS A 107 -8.03 -7.52 -8.70
N LEU A 108 -6.74 -7.17 -8.75
CA LEU A 108 -6.05 -6.35 -7.76
C LEU A 108 -6.59 -4.90 -7.77
N GLY A 109 -7.80 -4.71 -7.21
CA GLY A 109 -8.61 -3.49 -7.41
C GLY A 109 -10.13 -3.73 -7.59
N SER A 110 -10.56 -4.99 -7.67
CA SER A 110 -11.93 -5.43 -7.97
C SER A 110 -12.91 -5.46 -6.80
N ILE A 111 -12.49 -5.18 -5.55
CA ILE A 111 -13.48 -4.88 -4.51
C ILE A 111 -14.08 -3.54 -4.92
N LYS A 112 -15.40 -3.51 -5.15
CA LYS A 112 -16.10 -2.29 -5.55
C LYS A 112 -15.68 -1.16 -4.63
N THR A 113 -15.11 -0.10 -5.21
CA THR A 113 -14.73 1.09 -4.44
C THR A 113 -16.01 1.68 -3.83
N PRO A 114 -16.09 1.80 -2.50
CA PRO A 114 -17.23 2.43 -1.84
C PRO A 114 -17.48 3.82 -2.43
N LEU A 115 -18.76 4.19 -2.60
CA LEU A 115 -19.15 5.45 -3.26
C LEU A 115 -18.44 6.67 -2.64
N ARG A 116 -18.32 6.67 -1.31
CA ARG A 116 -17.64 7.72 -0.51
C ARG A 116 -16.14 7.87 -0.81
N LEU A 117 -15.49 6.82 -1.30
CA LEU A 117 -14.04 6.82 -1.57
C LEU A 117 -13.69 7.12 -3.03
N LYS A 118 -14.66 7.10 -3.95
CA LYS A 118 -14.44 7.47 -5.35
C LYS A 118 -13.75 8.84 -5.52
N PRO A 119 -14.18 9.93 -4.86
CA PRO A 119 -13.52 11.23 -5.04
C PRO A 119 -12.10 11.30 -4.47
N VAL A 120 -11.71 10.34 -3.63
CA VAL A 120 -10.38 10.29 -3.00
C VAL A 120 -9.36 9.57 -3.88
N LEU A 121 -9.80 8.75 -4.85
CA LEU A 121 -8.89 7.99 -5.71
C LEU A 121 -7.86 8.85 -6.47
N PRO A 122 -8.21 10.02 -7.06
CA PRO A 122 -7.23 10.88 -7.72
C PRO A 122 -6.15 11.41 -6.76
N LEU A 123 -6.52 11.66 -5.49
CA LEU A 123 -5.56 12.11 -4.47
C LEU A 123 -4.60 10.98 -4.08
N LEU A 124 -5.11 9.75 -3.98
CA LEU A 124 -4.28 8.57 -3.69
C LEU A 124 -3.33 8.24 -4.83
N ASP A 125 -3.77 8.38 -6.08
CA ASP A 125 -2.89 8.21 -7.24
C ASP A 125 -1.78 9.26 -7.26
N ARG A 126 -2.13 10.51 -6.97
CA ARG A 126 -1.15 11.60 -6.82
C ARG A 126 -0.18 11.31 -5.68
N LEU A 127 -0.66 10.86 -4.52
CA LEU A 127 0.17 10.48 -3.38
C LEU A 127 1.16 9.36 -3.76
N ALA A 128 0.68 8.29 -4.40
CA ALA A 128 1.53 7.19 -4.85
C ALA A 128 2.60 7.67 -5.85
N THR A 129 2.22 8.54 -6.79
CA THR A 129 3.13 9.12 -7.78
C THR A 129 4.20 9.99 -7.12
N LEU A 130 3.82 10.86 -6.18
CA LEU A 130 4.76 11.72 -5.46
C LEU A 130 5.70 10.91 -4.58
N ASN A 131 5.19 9.87 -3.91
CA ASN A 131 6.00 8.97 -3.10
C ASN A 131 7.05 8.25 -3.95
N ALA A 132 6.66 7.69 -5.10
CA ALA A 132 7.57 7.00 -6.00
C ALA A 132 8.68 7.90 -6.57
N ARG A 133 8.41 9.20 -6.70
CA ARG A 133 9.38 10.21 -7.16
C ARG A 133 10.18 10.85 -6.01
N CYS A 134 9.83 10.57 -4.75
CA CYS A 134 10.43 11.22 -3.60
C CYS A 134 11.86 10.71 -3.37
N THR A 135 12.84 11.59 -3.54
CA THR A 135 14.24 11.30 -3.20
C THR A 135 14.48 11.50 -1.71
N TYR A 136 14.10 10.51 -0.89
CA TYR A 136 14.21 10.56 0.57
C TYR A 136 15.62 10.91 1.07
N ARG A 137 16.67 10.48 0.35
CA ARG A 137 18.06 10.85 0.65
C ARG A 137 18.27 12.37 0.64
N LYS A 138 17.89 13.02 -0.47
CA LYS A 138 18.06 14.48 -0.63
C LYS A 138 17.21 15.26 0.37
N LEU A 139 16.02 14.74 0.71
CA LEU A 139 15.17 15.34 1.74
C LEU A 139 15.84 15.26 3.11
N LEU A 140 16.41 14.09 3.45
CA LEU A 140 17.16 13.89 4.68
C LEU A 140 18.38 14.80 4.73
N ASP A 141 19.20 14.87 3.68
CA ASP A 141 20.40 15.74 3.64
C ASP A 141 20.07 17.22 3.86
N ARG A 142 18.92 17.69 3.35
CA ARG A 142 18.49 19.08 3.52
C ARG A 142 18.00 19.41 4.93
N ARG A 143 17.51 18.42 5.68
CA ARG A 143 16.87 18.64 6.99
C ARG A 143 17.73 18.19 8.16
N CYS A 144 18.43 17.07 7.98
CA CYS A 144 19.35 16.47 8.92
C CYS A 144 20.62 16.05 8.17
N PRO A 145 21.47 17.01 7.76
CA PRO A 145 22.77 16.68 7.17
C PRO A 145 23.56 15.86 8.18
N SER A 146 24.13 14.73 7.75
CA SER A 146 25.09 14.00 8.58
C SER A 146 26.28 14.92 8.82
N LYS A 147 26.71 15.06 10.08
CA LYS A 147 28.05 15.62 10.35
C LYS A 147 29.04 14.72 9.63
N VAL A 148 29.70 15.28 8.61
CA VAL A 148 30.89 14.68 8.01
C VAL A 148 31.97 14.64 9.07
#